data_AF-A0A964PGZ7-F1
#
_entry.id   AF-A0A964PGZ7-F1
#
_cell.length_a   1.000
_cell.length_b   1.000
_cell.length_c   1.000
_cell.angle_alpha   90.00
_cell.angle_beta   90.00
_cell.angle_gamma   90.00
#
_symmetry.space_group_name_H-M   'P 1'
#
loop_
_entity.id
_entity.type
_entity.pdbx_description
1 polymer ?
#
loop_
_entity_poly.entity_id
_entity_poly.type
_entity_poly.pdbx_seq_one_letter_code
_entity_poly.pdbx_strand_id
1 'polypeptide(L)'
;MPDLAFNALAALAAAPERWRPTLESMVRLVGNQQLRDGTWPKADFFNALDGLCRVDHLLVGPILDQALPGLLQRQRDDGSFGNVAADERSLIGLRVLERVVNPPAAPAKTLP
;
A
#
# COMPACT_ATOMS: atom_id res chain seq x y z
N MET A 1 2.97 -6.84 15.72
CA MET A 1 2.12 -7.77 14.94
C MET A 1 1.43 -7.15 13.72
N PRO A 2 1.16 -5.82 13.63
CA PRO A 2 0.59 -5.23 12.41
C PRO A 2 1.45 -5.42 11.15
N ASP A 3 2.77 -5.34 11.28
CA ASP A 3 3.71 -5.52 10.16
C ASP A 3 3.62 -6.90 9.50
N LEU A 4 3.25 -7.93 10.27
CA LEU A 4 3.07 -9.28 9.73
C LEU A 4 1.90 -9.33 8.73
N ALA A 5 0.85 -8.54 8.95
CA ALA A 5 -0.29 -8.49 8.05
C ALA A 5 0.11 -7.90 6.68
N PHE A 6 0.94 -6.86 6.66
CA PHE A 6 1.42 -6.24 5.42
C PHE A 6 2.43 -7.13 4.67
N ASN A 7 3.29 -7.85 5.40
CA ASN A 7 4.15 -8.88 4.82
C ASN A 7 3.33 -10.05 4.23
N ALA A 8 2.25 -10.45 4.91
CA ALA A 8 1.36 -11.48 4.41
C ALA A 8 0.55 -11.02 3.19
N LEU A 9 0.14 -9.74 3.11
CA LEU A 9 -0.46 -9.16 1.91
C LEU A 9 0.48 -9.26 0.71
N ALA A 10 1.74 -8.90 0.90
CA ALA A 10 2.77 -9.02 -0.14
C ALA A 10 2.92 -10.47 -0.63
N ALA A 11 2.96 -11.44 0.29
CA ALA A 11 3.07 -12.85 -0.04
C ALA A 11 1.82 -13.39 -0.75
N LEU A 12 0.62 -12.99 -0.30
CA LEU A 12 -0.65 -13.40 -0.91
C LEU A 12 -0.87 -12.79 -2.29
N ALA A 13 -0.40 -11.57 -2.52
CA ALA A 13 -0.45 -10.94 -3.85
C ALA A 13 0.37 -11.70 -4.90
N ALA A 14 1.44 -12.38 -4.48
CA ALA A 14 2.25 -13.26 -5.34
C ALA A 14 1.75 -14.71 -5.38
N ALA A 15 0.73 -15.06 -4.57
CA ALA A 15 0.25 -16.42 -4.45
C ALA A 15 -0.72 -16.78 -5.61
N PRO A 16 -0.95 -18.09 -5.88
CA PRO A 16 -1.92 -18.52 -6.88
C PRO A 16 -3.34 -18.01 -6.62
N GLU A 17 -4.11 -17.81 -7.70
CA GLU A 17 -5.46 -17.22 -7.71
C GLU A 17 -6.46 -17.84 -6.72
N ARG A 18 -6.28 -19.12 -6.35
CA ARG A 18 -7.09 -19.78 -5.29
C ARG A 18 -7.06 -19.04 -3.94
N TRP A 19 -6.06 -18.20 -3.71
CA TRP A 19 -5.91 -17.38 -2.50
C TRP A 19 -6.46 -15.96 -2.63
N ARG A 20 -7.01 -15.57 -3.80
CA ARG A 20 -7.61 -14.24 -4.00
C ARG A 20 -8.67 -13.89 -2.94
N PRO A 21 -9.59 -14.79 -2.53
CA PRO A 21 -10.56 -14.46 -1.48
C PRO A 21 -9.90 -14.13 -0.13
N THR A 22 -8.79 -14.81 0.20
CA THR A 22 -8.00 -14.54 1.39
C THR A 22 -7.31 -13.18 1.30
N LEU A 23 -6.71 -12.87 0.14
CA LEU A 23 -6.12 -11.56 -0.14
C LEU A 23 -7.14 -10.43 0.04
N GLU A 24 -8.31 -10.53 -0.59
CA GLU A 24 -9.39 -9.52 -0.47
C GLU A 24 -9.88 -9.36 0.98
N SER A 25 -9.94 -10.47 1.72
CA SER A 25 -10.33 -10.42 3.14
C SER A 25 -9.28 -9.72 4.00
N MET A 26 -7.99 -9.95 3.72
CA MET A 26 -6.91 -9.23 4.38
C MET A 26 -6.86 -7.74 3.99
N VAL A 27 -7.10 -7.40 2.72
CA VAL A 27 -7.21 -6.01 2.26
C VAL A 27 -8.32 -5.27 3.02
N ARG A 28 -9.50 -5.89 3.15
CA ARG A 28 -10.59 -5.33 3.97
C ARG A 28 -10.20 -5.16 5.43
N LEU A 29 -9.52 -6.15 6.02
CA LEU A 29 -9.07 -6.07 7.41
C LEU A 29 -8.10 -4.91 7.64
N VAL A 30 -7.09 -4.73 6.78
CA VAL A 30 -6.14 -3.62 6.93
C VAL A 30 -6.80 -2.28 6.62
N GLY A 31 -7.70 -2.20 5.64
CA GLY A 31 -8.46 -0.99 5.35
C GLY A 31 -9.32 -0.54 6.53
N ASN A 32 -10.02 -1.47 7.19
CA ASN A 32 -10.83 -1.19 8.38
C ASN A 32 -10.01 -0.75 9.60
N GLN A 33 -8.70 -1.05 9.63
CA GLN A 33 -7.79 -0.64 10.70
C GLN A 33 -7.05 0.67 10.39
N GLN A 34 -7.22 1.23 9.18
CA GLN A 34 -6.62 2.49 8.80
C GLN A 34 -7.30 3.65 9.54
N LEU A 35 -6.51 4.49 10.18
CA LEU A 35 -6.99 5.72 10.80
C LEU A 35 -7.36 6.76 9.73
N ARG A 36 -8.10 7.79 10.16
CA ARG A 36 -8.51 8.90 9.28
C ARG A 36 -7.34 9.68 8.68
N ASP A 37 -6.17 9.64 9.31
CA ASP A 37 -4.93 10.24 8.80
C ASP A 37 -4.16 9.33 7.81
N GLY A 38 -4.74 8.16 7.50
CA GLY A 38 -4.16 7.21 6.58
C GLY A 38 -3.15 6.24 7.18
N THR A 39 -2.91 6.31 8.50
CA THR A 39 -1.90 5.50 9.18
C THR A 39 -2.49 4.25 9.84
N TRP A 40 -1.61 3.31 10.21
CA TRP A 40 -1.95 2.12 10.99
C TRP A 40 -1.26 2.18 12.35
N PRO A 41 -1.99 2.19 13.47
CA PRO A 41 -1.39 2.19 14.80
C PRO A 41 -0.51 0.95 14.97
N LYS A 42 0.73 1.16 15.44
CA LYS A 42 1.69 0.09 15.75
C LYS A 42 2.23 -0.70 14.53
N ALA A 43 2.02 -0.22 13.30
CA ALA A 43 2.72 -0.70 12.11
C ALA A 43 3.81 0.30 11.70
N ASP A 44 4.90 -0.16 11.09
CA ASP A 44 5.76 0.75 10.35
C ASP A 44 5.01 1.22 9.10
N PHE A 45 4.91 2.55 8.94
CA PHE A 45 4.12 3.16 7.88
C PHE A 45 4.65 2.80 6.49
N PHE A 46 5.97 2.74 6.30
CA PHE A 46 6.56 2.42 5.00
C PHE A 46 6.48 0.93 4.69
N ASN A 47 6.61 0.06 5.69
CA ASN A 47 6.34 -1.36 5.52
C ASN A 47 4.89 -1.63 5.10
N ALA A 48 3.92 -0.91 5.70
CA ALA A 48 2.52 -1.00 5.31
C ALA A 48 2.30 -0.60 3.85
N LEU A 49 2.90 0.52 3.44
CA LEU A 49 2.83 1.00 2.07
C LEU A 49 3.49 0.05 1.06
N ASP A 50 4.66 -0.52 1.36
CA ASP A 50 5.32 -1.49 0.46
C ASP A 50 4.47 -2.75 0.27
N GLY A 51 3.89 -3.27 1.37
CA GLY A 51 2.97 -4.41 1.30
C GLY A 51 1.74 -4.14 0.43
N LEU A 52 1.10 -2.98 0.61
CA LEU A 52 -0.04 -2.55 -0.21
C LEU A 52 0.35 -2.33 -1.68
N CYS A 53 1.53 -1.76 -1.95
CA CYS A 53 2.06 -1.56 -3.30
C CYS A 53 2.39 -2.86 -4.05
N ARG A 54 2.22 -4.03 -3.45
CA ARG A 54 2.36 -5.32 -4.14
C ARG A 54 1.02 -5.92 -4.54
N VAL A 55 -0.09 -5.39 -3.99
CA VAL A 55 -1.46 -5.84 -4.29
C VAL A 55 -1.97 -5.13 -5.56
N ASP A 56 -2.94 -5.73 -6.25
CA ASP A 56 -3.66 -5.09 -7.36
C ASP A 56 -4.26 -3.75 -6.93
N HIS A 57 -4.04 -2.69 -7.72
CA HIS A 57 -4.52 -1.34 -7.42
C HIS A 57 -6.03 -1.28 -7.28
N LEU A 58 -6.80 -2.09 -8.03
CA LEU A 58 -8.26 -2.10 -7.92
C LEU A 58 -8.74 -2.50 -6.52
N LEU A 59 -7.94 -3.27 -5.78
CA LEU A 59 -8.27 -3.68 -4.42
C LEU A 59 -7.81 -2.67 -3.36
N VAL A 60 -6.66 -2.03 -3.56
CA VAL A 60 -6.01 -1.19 -2.53
C VAL A 60 -5.99 0.31 -2.83
N GLY A 61 -6.45 0.74 -4.00
CA GLY A 61 -6.44 2.14 -4.43
C GLY A 61 -7.00 3.10 -3.38
N PRO A 62 -8.24 2.89 -2.88
CA PRO A 62 -8.81 3.75 -1.84
C PRO A 62 -7.99 3.81 -0.54
N ILE A 63 -7.31 2.71 -0.19
CA ILE A 63 -6.47 2.63 1.01
C ILE A 63 -5.18 3.46 0.81
N LEU A 64 -4.59 3.37 -0.38
CA LEU A 64 -3.41 4.16 -0.75
C LEU A 64 -3.75 5.65 -0.86
N ASP A 65 -4.91 6.01 -1.42
CA ASP A 65 -5.39 7.39 -1.51
C ASP A 65 -5.54 8.00 -0.12
N GLN A 66 -6.12 7.26 0.82
CA GLN A 66 -6.26 7.71 2.21
C GLN A 66 -4.92 7.84 2.93
N ALA A 67 -3.91 7.03 2.55
CA ALA A 67 -2.56 7.11 3.12
C ALA A 67 -1.74 8.30 2.59
N LEU A 68 -2.14 8.89 1.45
CA LEU A 68 -1.39 9.93 0.76
C LEU A 68 -1.07 11.16 1.64
N PRO A 69 -2.03 11.77 2.38
CA PRO A 69 -1.72 12.91 3.23
C PRO A 69 -0.67 12.57 4.30
N GLY A 70 -0.76 11.37 4.89
CA GLY A 70 0.21 10.89 5.86
C GLY A 70 1.60 10.67 5.26
N LEU A 71 1.68 10.24 4.00
CA LEU A 71 2.94 10.13 3.27
C LEU A 71 3.56 11.51 3.01
N LEU A 72 2.79 12.44 2.47
CA LEU A 72 3.28 13.79 2.13
C LEU A 72 3.75 14.56 3.37
N GLN A 73 3.09 14.41 4.52
CA GLN A 73 3.53 15.02 5.79
C GLN A 73 4.88 14.48 6.30
N ARG A 74 5.30 13.29 5.84
CA ARG A 74 6.58 12.68 6.20
C ARG A 74 7.69 13.01 5.20
N GLN A 75 7.37 13.65 4.08
CA GLN A 75 8.36 14.08 3.11
C GLN A 75 9.11 15.30 3.67
N ARG A 76 10.43 15.24 3.57
CA ARG A 76 11.35 16.33 3.92
C ARG A 76 11.54 17.24 2.72
N ASP A 77 12.10 18.42 2.95
CA ASP A 77 12.35 19.42 1.89
C ASP A 77 13.26 18.89 0.77
N ASP A 78 14.15 17.93 1.08
CA ASP A 78 15.02 17.24 0.13
C ASP A 78 14.33 16.09 -0.64
N GLY A 79 13.03 15.87 -0.39
CA GLY A 79 12.23 14.83 -1.01
C GLY A 79 12.32 13.46 -0.33
N SER A 80 13.22 13.28 0.66
CA SER A 80 13.37 12.03 1.40
C SER A 80 12.32 11.87 2.50
N PHE A 81 12.19 10.66 3.08
CA PHE A 81 11.16 10.34 4.07
C PHE A 81 11.70 9.90 5.44
N GLY A 82 12.94 10.28 5.79
CA GLY A 82 13.51 10.05 7.12
C GLY A 82 15.02 9.89 7.14
N ASN A 83 15.60 9.84 8.35
CA ASN A 83 17.06 9.76 8.55
C ASN A 83 17.62 8.32 8.50
N VAL A 84 16.76 7.30 8.50
CA VAL A 84 17.13 5.87 8.47
C VAL A 84 16.43 5.23 7.28
N ALA A 85 17.16 4.41 6.51
CA ALA A 85 16.70 3.78 5.28
C ALA A 85 16.07 4.80 4.30
N ALA A 86 16.66 6.00 4.22
CA ALA A 86 16.12 7.13 3.48
C ALA A 86 15.83 6.77 2.01
N ASP A 87 16.75 6.06 1.35
CA ASP A 87 16.62 5.65 -0.04
C ASP A 87 15.46 4.67 -0.25
N GLU A 88 15.38 3.62 0.58
CA GLU A 88 14.32 2.61 0.50
C GLU A 88 12.94 3.25 0.72
N ARG A 89 12.81 4.09 1.75
CA ARG A 89 11.55 4.79 2.05
C ARG A 89 11.17 5.80 0.96
N SER A 90 12.16 6.42 0.32
CA SER A 90 11.92 7.32 -0.81
C SER A 90 11.43 6.56 -2.04
N LEU A 91 11.99 5.39 -2.32
CA LEU A 91 11.50 4.51 -3.39
C LEU A 91 10.08 4.00 -3.11
N ILE A 92 9.78 3.63 -1.87
CA ILE A 92 8.41 3.23 -1.48
C ILE A 92 7.45 4.40 -1.63
N GLY A 93 7.82 5.59 -1.12
CA GLY A 93 7.02 6.80 -1.26
C GLY A 93 6.73 7.15 -2.72
N LEU A 94 7.75 7.08 -3.58
CA LEU A 94 7.60 7.32 -5.02
C LEU A 94 6.63 6.32 -5.67
N ARG A 95 6.74 5.02 -5.38
CA ARG A 95 5.80 4.01 -5.92
C ARG A 95 4.37 4.29 -5.49
N VAL A 96 4.14 4.71 -4.24
CA VAL A 96 2.79 5.07 -3.77
C VAL A 96 2.26 6.25 -4.59
N LEU A 97 3.08 7.31 -4.75
CA LEU A 97 2.70 8.48 -5.54
C LEU A 97 2.37 8.11 -6.99
N GLU A 98 3.19 7.27 -7.63
CA GLU A 98 2.93 6.78 -8.99
C GLU A 98 1.60 6.03 -9.08
N ARG A 99 1.30 5.16 -8.11
CA ARG A 99 0.07 4.36 -8.11
C ARG A 99 -1.19 5.18 -7.83
N VAL A 100 -1.07 6.28 -7.09
CA VAL A 100 -2.20 7.18 -6.79
C VAL A 100 -2.41 8.20 -7.92
N VAL A 101 -1.34 8.78 -8.45
CA VAL A 101 -1.40 9.80 -9.51
C VAL A 101 -1.67 9.18 -10.88
N ASN A 102 -1.08 8.02 -11.15
CA ASN A 102 -1.20 7.28 -12.40
C ASN A 102 -1.70 5.85 -12.11
N PRO A 103 -2.97 5.70 -11.69
CA PRO A 103 -3.51 4.37 -11.40
C PRO A 103 -3.43 3.49 -12.65
N PRO A 104 -2.96 2.23 -12.53
CA PRO A 104 -2.89 1.34 -13.68
C PRO A 104 -4.27 1.19 -14.31
N ALA A 105 -4.32 1.24 -15.65
CA ALA A 105 -5.57 1.08 -16.39
C ALA A 105 -6.24 -0.24 -15.99
N ALA A 106 -7.55 -0.19 -15.77
CA ALA A 106 -8.33 -1.41 -15.54
C ALA A 106 -8.10 -2.37 -16.72
N PRO A 107 -7.90 -3.68 -16.48
CA PRO A 107 -7.75 -4.63 -17.57
C PRO A 107 -8.98 -4.54 -18.47
N ALA A 108 -8.75 -4.41 -19.78
CA ALA A 108 -9.83 -4.37 -20.75
C ALA A 108 -10.73 -5.60 -20.55
N LYS A 109 -12.04 -5.38 -20.34
CA LYS A 109 -13.00 -6.47 -20.29
C LYS A 109 -12.90 -7.22 -21.62
N THR A 110 -12.37 -8.44 -21.60
CA THR A 110 -12.57 -9.38 -22.70
C THR A 110 -14.06 -9.66 -22.77
N LEU A 111 -14.73 -9.02 -23.72
CA LEU A 111 -16.12 -9.35 -24.07
C LEU A 111 -16.16 -10.82 -24.52
N PRO A 112 -17.17 -11.59 -24.08
CA PRO A 112 -17.39 -12.96 -24.56
C PRO A 112 -17.74 -13.00 -26.05
#